data_AF-A0A844GDL8-F1
#
_entry.id   AF-A0A844GDL8-F1
#
_cell.length_a   1.000
_cell.length_b   1.000
_cell.length_c   1.000
_cell.angle_alpha   90.00
_cell.angle_beta   90.00
_cell.angle_gamma   90.00
#
_symmetry.space_group_name_H-M   'P 1'
#
loop_
_entity.id
_entity.type
_entity.pdbx_description
1 polymer ?
#
loop_
_entity_poly.entity_id
_entity_poly.type
_entity_poly.pdbx_seq_one_letter_code
_entity_poly.pdbx_strand_id
1 'polypeptide(L)'
;MYDWNALWHERDGYKTGYHVAHDDINQLATELSANLYKPAADLHDVAVYETPDKFILAGHDDGLQLLEMNKHHLFDVTTRLVTEDEGQDTPLPYVEIHVDNLATAEQALWRGAITLNQQGQILVAGQPINAATPPAMAFDTLSFNNNERFRAELARVWREDIPALQPLIDHWFEHGELAEAEVAEHHYGDAARIQEICDRYAEMVQREQAVLSRLFSDNELHLIAAVLKDIHFDSAAACRGLWLAVEARLVHDELDRQLKVDSAALLNKMKALSYAQEVALIEALSPLPESDTAED
;
A
#
# COMPACT_ATOMS: atom_id res chain seq x y z
N MET A 1 -8.63 3.27 -0.36
CA MET A 1 -9.88 3.25 -1.15
C MET A 1 -9.57 2.55 -2.46
N TYR A 2 -10.41 1.61 -2.92
CA TYR A 2 -10.16 0.86 -4.15
C TYR A 2 -10.28 1.75 -5.39
N ASP A 3 -9.44 1.52 -6.40
CA ASP A 3 -9.61 2.10 -7.73
C ASP A 3 -10.63 1.27 -8.52
N TRP A 4 -11.89 1.71 -8.46
CA TRP A 4 -13.01 1.00 -9.08
C TRP A 4 -12.92 0.94 -10.60
N ASN A 5 -12.29 1.95 -11.23
CA ASN A 5 -12.13 1.97 -12.68
C ASN A 5 -11.01 1.00 -13.11
N ALA A 6 -9.91 0.93 -12.36
CA ALA A 6 -8.90 -0.10 -12.59
C ALA A 6 -9.49 -1.51 -12.47
N LEU A 7 -10.27 -1.77 -11.41
CA LEU A 7 -10.94 -3.07 -11.20
C LEU A 7 -11.95 -3.40 -12.31
N TRP A 8 -12.64 -2.40 -12.85
CA TRP A 8 -13.55 -2.54 -13.98
C TRP A 8 -12.82 -3.00 -15.25
N HIS A 9 -11.69 -2.36 -15.58
CA HIS A 9 -10.93 -2.65 -16.80
C HIS A 9 -10.11 -3.94 -16.70
N GLU A 10 -9.54 -4.27 -15.54
CA GLU A 10 -8.78 -5.50 -15.34
C GLU A 10 -9.64 -6.78 -15.49
N ARG A 11 -10.96 -6.65 -15.33
CA ARG A 11 -11.90 -7.78 -15.32
C ARG A 11 -12.88 -7.79 -16.47
N ASP A 12 -12.46 -7.29 -17.62
CA ASP A 12 -13.29 -7.17 -18.84
C ASP A 12 -14.02 -8.47 -19.21
N GLY A 13 -13.38 -9.64 -19.03
CA GLY A 13 -13.97 -10.95 -19.33
C GLY A 13 -15.04 -11.45 -18.34
N TYR A 14 -15.27 -10.76 -17.23
CA TYR A 14 -16.26 -11.15 -16.20
C TYR A 14 -17.47 -10.22 -16.15
N LYS A 15 -17.51 -9.20 -17.02
CA LYS A 15 -18.64 -8.29 -17.14
C LYS A 15 -19.84 -9.01 -17.74
N THR A 16 -21.03 -8.72 -17.24
CA THR A 16 -22.28 -9.29 -17.73
C THR A 16 -23.19 -8.21 -18.28
N GLY A 17 -23.77 -8.43 -19.46
CA GLY A 17 -24.75 -7.51 -20.02
C GLY A 17 -26.01 -7.45 -19.14
N TYR A 18 -26.50 -6.24 -18.89
CA TYR A 18 -27.67 -6.02 -18.05
C TYR A 18 -28.78 -5.35 -18.85
N HIS A 19 -29.85 -6.11 -19.08
CA HIS A 19 -30.97 -5.70 -19.92
C HIS A 19 -32.05 -4.99 -19.10
N VAL A 20 -31.72 -3.80 -18.63
CA VAL A 20 -32.70 -2.85 -18.10
C VAL A 20 -32.57 -1.56 -18.88
N ALA A 21 -33.71 -1.04 -19.37
CA ALA A 21 -33.76 0.26 -20.04
C ALA A 21 -33.64 1.35 -18.96
N HIS A 22 -32.41 1.66 -18.56
CA HIS A 22 -32.06 2.80 -17.74
C HIS A 22 -30.96 3.58 -18.43
N ASP A 23 -31.19 4.87 -18.60
CA ASP A 23 -30.24 5.80 -19.23
C ASP A 23 -29.21 6.33 -18.22
N ASP A 24 -29.43 6.13 -16.91
CA ASP A 24 -28.56 6.59 -15.83
C ASP A 24 -28.13 5.42 -14.93
N ILE A 25 -26.83 5.08 -15.00
CA ILE A 25 -26.22 4.01 -14.18
C ILE A 25 -26.22 4.31 -12.69
N ASN A 26 -26.51 5.53 -12.26
CA ASN A 26 -26.59 5.91 -10.85
C ASN A 26 -27.98 5.63 -10.23
N GLN A 27 -28.96 5.18 -11.02
CA GLN A 27 -30.34 4.97 -10.57
C GLN A 27 -30.75 3.49 -10.53
N LEU A 28 -29.80 2.57 -10.35
CA LEU A 28 -30.04 1.12 -10.35
C LEU A 28 -30.19 0.51 -8.95
N ALA A 29 -30.24 1.32 -7.89
CA ALA A 29 -30.23 0.85 -6.51
C ALA A 29 -31.39 -0.12 -6.20
N THR A 30 -32.59 0.17 -6.72
CA THR A 30 -33.78 -0.65 -6.49
C THR A 30 -33.69 -1.97 -7.24
N GLU A 31 -33.28 -1.91 -8.50
CA GLU A 31 -33.14 -3.03 -9.43
C GLU A 31 -32.06 -4.01 -8.95
N LEU A 32 -30.96 -3.49 -8.42
CA LEU A 32 -29.85 -4.26 -7.89
C LEU A 32 -30.07 -4.70 -6.44
N SER A 33 -31.13 -4.22 -5.77
CA SER A 33 -31.36 -4.41 -4.33
C SER A 33 -30.11 -4.07 -3.51
N ALA A 34 -29.48 -2.94 -3.85
CA ALA A 34 -28.18 -2.51 -3.35
C ALA A 34 -28.17 -1.00 -3.07
N ASN A 35 -27.26 -0.54 -2.22
CA ASN A 35 -27.10 0.88 -1.94
C ASN A 35 -26.07 1.48 -2.90
N LEU A 36 -26.33 2.68 -3.43
CA LEU A 36 -25.33 3.39 -4.20
C LEU A 36 -24.21 3.86 -3.25
N TYR A 37 -23.03 3.27 -3.41
CA TYR A 37 -21.84 3.56 -2.60
C TYR A 37 -20.99 4.67 -3.22
N LYS A 38 -20.79 4.63 -4.54
CA LYS A 38 -20.10 5.67 -5.31
C LYS A 38 -20.86 5.95 -6.61
N PRO A 39 -21.33 7.18 -6.87
CA PRO A 39 -21.88 7.53 -8.18
C PRO A 39 -20.77 7.59 -9.24
N ALA A 40 -21.10 7.24 -10.47
CA ALA A 40 -20.29 7.54 -11.64
C ALA A 40 -20.33 9.05 -11.92
N ALA A 41 -19.16 9.66 -12.08
CA ALA A 41 -19.04 11.09 -12.40
C ALA A 41 -19.35 11.39 -13.88
N ASP A 42 -19.04 10.46 -14.79
CA ASP A 42 -19.27 10.59 -16.22
C ASP A 42 -19.51 9.23 -16.90
N LEU A 43 -19.66 9.24 -18.22
CA LEU A 43 -20.00 8.06 -19.04
C LEU A 43 -18.92 6.97 -19.10
N HIS A 44 -17.67 7.29 -18.75
CA HIS A 44 -16.54 6.36 -18.71
C HIS A 44 -16.21 5.92 -17.28
N ASP A 45 -16.89 6.48 -16.28
CA ASP A 45 -16.76 6.12 -14.88
C ASP A 45 -17.77 5.02 -14.50
N VAL A 46 -17.46 4.27 -13.46
CA VAL A 46 -18.34 3.23 -12.93
C VAL A 46 -19.10 3.71 -11.70
N ALA A 47 -20.39 3.36 -11.66
CA ALA A 47 -21.22 3.47 -10.47
C ALA A 47 -20.99 2.21 -9.62
N VAL A 48 -20.72 2.40 -8.33
CA VAL A 48 -20.47 1.32 -7.39
C VAL A 48 -21.67 1.19 -6.47
N TYR A 49 -22.26 0.02 -6.48
CA TYR A 49 -23.31 -0.38 -5.57
C TYR A 49 -22.78 -1.36 -4.55
N GLU A 50 -23.36 -1.36 -3.36
CA GLU A 50 -22.95 -2.18 -2.24
C GLU A 50 -24.14 -2.96 -1.68
N THR A 51 -23.92 -4.26 -1.50
CA THR A 51 -24.71 -5.12 -0.63
C THR A 51 -23.87 -5.50 0.60
N PRO A 52 -24.41 -6.21 1.60
CA PRO A 52 -23.60 -6.69 2.72
C PRO A 52 -22.35 -7.47 2.27
N ASP A 53 -22.47 -8.31 1.24
CA ASP A 53 -21.44 -9.30 0.87
C ASP A 53 -20.64 -8.95 -0.41
N LYS A 54 -21.14 -8.06 -1.27
CA LYS A 54 -20.50 -7.74 -2.55
C LYS A 54 -20.60 -6.26 -2.93
N PHE A 55 -19.68 -5.84 -3.77
CA PHE A 55 -19.82 -4.66 -4.61
C PHE A 55 -20.31 -5.05 -6.00
N ILE A 56 -21.14 -4.19 -6.60
CA ILE A 56 -21.62 -4.32 -7.97
C ILE A 56 -21.22 -3.05 -8.70
N LEU A 57 -20.31 -3.17 -9.66
CA LEU A 57 -19.89 -2.07 -10.50
C LEU A 57 -20.79 -2.06 -11.75
N ALA A 58 -21.31 -0.89 -12.10
CA ALA A 58 -22.11 -0.65 -13.29
C ALA A 58 -21.41 0.35 -14.20
N GLY A 59 -21.29 0.02 -15.48
CA GLY A 59 -20.64 0.86 -16.49
C GLY A 59 -21.27 0.71 -17.87
N HIS A 60 -21.00 1.67 -18.75
CA HIS A 60 -21.49 1.72 -20.12
C HIS A 60 -20.37 1.44 -21.14
N ASP A 61 -19.84 0.21 -21.16
CA ASP A 61 -18.96 -0.29 -22.23
C ASP A 61 -19.83 -1.09 -23.23
N ASP A 62 -20.19 -0.49 -24.36
CA ASP A 62 -21.04 -1.13 -25.40
C ASP A 62 -22.42 -1.61 -24.91
N GLY A 63 -22.98 -0.91 -23.94
CA GLY A 63 -24.25 -1.22 -23.28
C GLY A 63 -24.10 -1.22 -21.77
N LEU A 64 -25.21 -1.31 -21.04
CA LEU A 64 -25.14 -1.44 -19.58
C LEU A 64 -24.57 -2.80 -19.21
N GLN A 65 -23.46 -2.79 -18.49
CA GLN A 65 -22.78 -3.97 -18.01
C GLN A 65 -22.63 -3.91 -16.49
N LEU A 66 -22.61 -5.09 -15.86
CA LEU A 66 -22.37 -5.25 -14.43
C LEU A 66 -21.17 -6.16 -14.18
N LEU A 67 -20.38 -5.79 -13.17
CA LEU A 67 -19.31 -6.59 -12.61
C LEU A 67 -19.55 -6.78 -11.11
N GLU A 68 -19.78 -8.02 -10.69
CA GLU A 68 -19.96 -8.35 -9.28
C GLU A 68 -18.63 -8.76 -8.63
N MET A 69 -18.38 -8.23 -7.44
CA MET A 69 -17.16 -8.49 -6.68
C MET A 69 -17.51 -8.81 -5.22
N ASN A 70 -17.27 -10.05 -4.80
CA ASN A 70 -17.41 -10.43 -3.40
C ASN A 70 -16.37 -9.67 -2.54
N LYS A 71 -16.79 -9.05 -1.44
CA LYS A 71 -15.90 -8.28 -0.55
C LYS A 71 -14.78 -9.15 0.02
N HIS A 72 -15.10 -10.41 0.33
CA HIS A 72 -14.13 -11.43 0.77
C HIS A 72 -13.06 -11.80 -0.27
N HIS A 73 -13.13 -11.27 -1.50
CA HIS A 73 -12.10 -11.45 -2.53
C HIS A 73 -11.23 -10.19 -2.73
N LEU A 74 -11.46 -9.11 -1.96
CA LEU A 74 -10.75 -7.83 -2.06
C LEU A 74 -9.69 -7.66 -0.96
N PHE A 75 -9.01 -8.75 -0.65
CA PHE A 75 -7.90 -8.75 0.31
C PHE A 75 -6.58 -8.43 -0.39
N ASP A 76 -5.65 -7.87 0.37
CA ASP A 76 -4.24 -7.70 0.01
C ASP A 76 -3.37 -8.56 0.94
N VAL A 77 -2.24 -9.05 0.43
CA VAL A 77 -1.30 -9.87 1.19
C VAL A 77 0.09 -9.28 1.03
N THR A 78 0.68 -8.85 2.14
CA THR A 78 2.04 -8.31 2.18
C THR A 78 2.93 -9.19 3.04
N THR A 79 4.20 -9.28 2.66
CA THR A 79 5.19 -10.12 3.35
C THR A 79 6.39 -9.28 3.73
N ARG A 80 6.89 -9.45 4.96
CA ARG A 80 8.14 -8.82 5.42
C ARG A 80 9.00 -9.78 6.23
N LEU A 81 10.31 -9.56 6.18
CA LEU A 81 11.27 -10.18 7.08
C LEU A 81 11.45 -9.28 8.30
N VAL A 82 11.35 -9.84 9.50
CA VAL A 82 11.60 -9.12 10.76
C VAL A 82 12.86 -9.66 11.41
N THR A 83 13.80 -8.75 11.66
CA THR A 83 15.13 -9.02 12.22
C THR A 83 15.37 -8.29 13.53
N GLU A 84 14.45 -7.41 13.93
CA GLU A 84 14.53 -6.61 15.15
C GLU A 84 13.44 -7.01 16.14
N ASP A 85 13.71 -6.85 17.44
CA ASP A 85 12.74 -7.17 18.48
C ASP A 85 11.65 -6.10 18.56
N GLU A 86 10.50 -6.40 17.97
CA GLU A 86 9.27 -5.58 18.02
C GLU A 86 8.36 -5.96 19.22
N GLY A 87 8.91 -6.64 20.25
CA GLY A 87 8.15 -7.07 21.43
C GLY A 87 7.19 -8.22 21.16
N GLN A 88 7.49 -9.05 20.15
CA GLN A 88 6.67 -10.21 19.77
C GLN A 88 7.25 -11.49 20.37
N ASP A 89 6.39 -12.45 20.74
CA ASP A 89 6.81 -13.76 21.28
C ASP A 89 7.26 -14.74 20.15
N THR A 90 7.81 -14.22 19.06
CA THR A 90 8.30 -15.01 17.92
C THR A 90 9.83 -14.88 17.83
N PRO A 91 10.59 -15.99 17.83
CA PRO A 91 12.04 -15.94 17.71
C PRO A 91 12.50 -15.23 16.43
N LEU A 92 13.52 -14.39 16.55
CA LEU A 92 14.15 -13.72 15.42
C LEU A 92 15.15 -14.64 14.69
N PRO A 93 15.26 -14.52 13.36
CA PRO A 93 14.42 -13.70 12.50
C PRO A 93 13.10 -14.45 12.19
N TYR A 94 12.05 -13.72 11.83
CA TYR A 94 10.79 -14.34 11.39
C TYR A 94 10.23 -13.68 10.13
N VAL A 95 9.49 -14.46 9.33
CA VAL A 95 8.65 -13.92 8.27
C VAL A 95 7.32 -13.52 8.89
N GLU A 96 6.81 -12.35 8.52
CA GLU A 96 5.47 -11.91 8.82
C GLU A 96 4.68 -11.77 7.51
N ILE A 97 3.48 -12.36 7.48
CA ILE A 97 2.50 -12.19 6.40
C ILE A 97 1.33 -11.40 6.98
N HIS A 98 1.06 -10.24 6.39
CA HIS A 98 -0.06 -9.40 6.76
C HIS A 98 -1.15 -9.49 5.69
N VAL A 99 -2.39 -9.69 6.16
CA VAL A 99 -3.57 -9.78 5.31
C VAL A 99 -4.53 -8.67 5.72
N ASP A 100 -4.87 -7.83 4.74
CA ASP A 100 -5.80 -6.71 4.90
C ASP A 100 -6.99 -6.89 3.96
N ASN A 101 -8.21 -6.79 4.49
CA ASN A 101 -9.42 -6.65 3.67
C ASN A 101 -10.11 -5.32 3.99
N LEU A 102 -9.82 -4.30 3.18
CA LEU A 102 -10.42 -2.97 3.38
C LEU A 102 -11.93 -2.95 3.16
N ALA A 103 -12.48 -3.90 2.42
CA ALA A 103 -13.92 -4.00 2.17
C ALA A 103 -14.71 -4.52 3.39
N THR A 104 -14.09 -5.36 4.23
CA THR A 104 -14.70 -5.90 5.45
C THR A 104 -14.06 -5.39 6.74
N ALA A 105 -13.01 -4.57 6.63
CA ALA A 105 -12.16 -4.12 7.74
C ALA A 105 -11.52 -5.27 8.54
N GLU A 106 -11.41 -6.45 7.95
CA GLU A 106 -10.75 -7.60 8.56
C GLU A 106 -9.24 -7.52 8.34
N GLN A 107 -8.48 -7.76 9.40
CA GLN A 107 -7.01 -7.78 9.36
C GLN A 107 -6.50 -8.98 10.14
N ALA A 108 -5.42 -9.60 9.66
CA ALA A 108 -4.78 -10.69 10.37
C ALA A 108 -3.30 -10.81 10.01
N LEU A 109 -2.54 -11.36 10.96
CA LEU A 109 -1.10 -11.54 10.86
C LEU A 109 -0.77 -13.02 11.07
N TRP A 110 0.16 -13.54 10.27
CA TRP A 110 0.80 -14.82 10.50
C TRP A 110 2.31 -14.63 10.60
N ARG A 111 2.94 -15.36 11.52
CA ARG A 111 4.38 -15.30 11.77
C ARG A 111 5.00 -16.68 11.70
N GLY A 112 6.09 -16.79 10.96
CA GLY A 112 6.88 -18.00 10.86
C GLY A 112 8.32 -17.74 11.26
N ALA A 113 8.74 -18.26 12.41
CA ALA A 113 10.14 -18.22 12.81
C ALA A 113 11.02 -18.90 11.77
N ILE A 114 12.17 -18.29 11.48
CA ILE A 114 13.12 -18.77 10.50
C ILE A 114 14.29 -19.41 11.24
N THR A 115 14.67 -20.61 10.83
CA THR A 115 15.81 -21.35 11.40
C THR A 115 16.63 -22.01 10.31
N LEU A 116 17.86 -22.40 10.63
CA LEU A 116 18.65 -23.29 9.79
C LEU A 116 18.52 -24.73 10.29
N ASN A 117 18.41 -25.68 9.36
CA ASN A 117 18.54 -27.09 9.70
C ASN A 117 20.03 -27.50 9.78
N GLN A 118 20.30 -28.76 10.15
CA GLN A 118 21.67 -29.30 10.26
C GLN A 118 22.47 -29.30 8.94
N GLN A 119 21.79 -29.08 7.80
CA GLN A 119 22.38 -29.03 6.47
C GLN A 119 22.55 -27.58 5.97
N GLY A 120 22.30 -26.58 6.83
CA GLY A 120 22.36 -25.17 6.47
C GLY A 120 21.21 -24.70 5.57
N GLN A 121 20.11 -25.45 5.48
CA GLN A 121 18.94 -25.04 4.71
C GLN A 121 18.00 -24.19 5.57
N ILE A 122 17.48 -23.12 4.98
CA ILE A 122 16.48 -22.25 5.60
C ILE A 122 15.15 -22.99 5.76
N LEU A 123 14.65 -22.97 6.99
CA LEU A 123 13.32 -23.40 7.39
C LEU A 123 12.50 -22.19 7.82
N VAL A 124 11.26 -22.09 7.36
CA VAL A 124 10.25 -21.11 7.82
C VAL A 124 9.13 -21.88 8.50
N ALA A 125 8.85 -21.56 9.77
CA ALA A 125 7.92 -22.31 10.61
C ALA A 125 8.21 -23.84 10.60
N GLY A 126 9.49 -24.20 10.54
CA GLY A 126 9.95 -25.60 10.50
C GLY A 126 9.82 -26.31 9.14
N GLN A 127 9.37 -25.62 8.08
CA GLN A 127 9.31 -26.15 6.71
C GLN A 127 10.40 -25.55 5.83
N PRO A 128 11.07 -26.32 4.94
CA PRO A 128 12.05 -25.77 4.01
C PRO A 128 11.45 -24.64 3.16
N ILE A 129 12.16 -23.54 2.99
CA ILE A 129 11.68 -22.36 2.25
C ILE A 129 11.23 -22.67 0.81
N ASN A 130 11.82 -23.71 0.20
CA ASN A 130 11.50 -24.18 -1.16
C ASN A 130 10.55 -25.38 -1.19
N ALA A 131 9.87 -25.69 -0.07
CA ALA A 131 8.94 -26.81 -0.02
C ALA A 131 7.73 -26.53 -0.94
N ALA A 132 7.28 -27.57 -1.66
CA ALA A 132 6.13 -27.44 -2.56
C ALA A 132 4.81 -27.13 -1.82
N THR A 133 4.74 -27.49 -0.53
CA THR A 133 3.55 -27.28 0.31
C THR A 133 3.90 -26.27 1.41
N PRO A 134 3.09 -25.21 1.59
CA PRO A 134 3.29 -24.27 2.69
C PRO A 134 3.09 -24.92 4.07
N PRO A 135 3.68 -24.36 5.15
CA PRO A 135 3.29 -24.69 6.51
C PRO A 135 1.82 -24.33 6.76
N ALA A 136 1.27 -24.80 7.88
CA ALA A 136 -0.06 -24.40 8.31
C ALA A 136 -0.07 -22.90 8.65
N MET A 137 -0.61 -22.09 7.75
CA MET A 137 -0.87 -20.67 7.95
C MET A 137 -2.31 -20.50 8.42
N ALA A 138 -2.50 -20.32 9.73
CA ALA A 138 -3.82 -20.15 10.32
C ALA A 138 -4.16 -18.67 10.47
N PHE A 139 -5.21 -18.22 9.77
CA PHE A 139 -5.80 -16.89 9.89
C PHE A 139 -7.24 -17.01 10.42
N ASP A 140 -7.38 -17.49 11.65
CA ASP A 140 -8.68 -17.88 12.23
C ASP A 140 -9.66 -16.72 12.41
N THR A 141 -9.16 -15.48 12.43
CA THR A 141 -9.96 -14.26 12.53
C THR A 141 -10.57 -13.82 11.21
N LEU A 142 -10.11 -14.36 10.08
CA LEU A 142 -10.61 -14.00 8.76
C LEU A 142 -11.80 -14.88 8.36
N SER A 143 -12.94 -14.26 8.08
CA SER A 143 -14.16 -14.91 7.58
C SER A 143 -13.93 -15.70 6.27
N PHE A 144 -12.92 -15.31 5.50
CA PHE A 144 -12.56 -15.88 4.20
C PHE A 144 -11.33 -16.81 4.23
N ASN A 145 -10.85 -17.23 5.40
CA ASN A 145 -9.68 -18.12 5.54
C ASN A 145 -9.80 -19.43 4.73
N ASN A 146 -11.02 -19.92 4.49
CA ASN A 146 -11.29 -21.13 3.70
C ASN A 146 -11.52 -20.88 2.21
N ASN A 147 -11.42 -19.64 1.75
CA ASN A 147 -11.65 -19.27 0.36
C ASN A 147 -10.53 -19.81 -0.55
N GLU A 148 -10.89 -20.38 -1.69
CA GLU A 148 -9.91 -20.97 -2.64
C GLU A 148 -8.93 -19.94 -3.19
N ARG A 149 -9.41 -18.73 -3.49
CA ARG A 149 -8.55 -17.63 -3.97
C ARG A 149 -7.56 -17.20 -2.90
N PHE A 150 -8.02 -17.06 -1.65
CA PHE A 150 -7.13 -16.72 -0.54
C PHE A 150 -6.05 -17.79 -0.33
N ARG A 151 -6.43 -19.07 -0.37
CA ARG A 151 -5.46 -20.19 -0.30
C ARG A 151 -4.49 -20.20 -1.48
N ALA A 152 -4.95 -19.86 -2.69
CA ALA A 152 -4.09 -19.75 -3.86
C ALA A 152 -3.08 -18.61 -3.73
N GLU A 153 -3.48 -17.45 -3.20
CA GLU A 153 -2.58 -16.32 -2.93
C GLU A 153 -1.57 -16.66 -1.83
N LEU A 154 -1.97 -17.31 -0.73
CA LEU A 154 -1.01 -17.78 0.28
C LEU A 154 0.00 -18.79 -0.32
N ALA A 155 -0.45 -19.66 -1.21
CA ALA A 155 0.43 -20.59 -1.92
C ALA A 155 1.34 -19.87 -2.94
N ARG A 156 0.93 -18.72 -3.49
CA ARG A 156 1.77 -17.86 -4.32
C ARG A 156 2.84 -17.18 -3.47
N VAL A 157 2.45 -16.51 -2.39
CA VAL A 157 3.35 -15.88 -1.40
C VAL A 157 4.41 -16.87 -0.92
N TRP A 158 4.02 -18.10 -0.58
CA TRP A 158 4.95 -19.13 -0.15
C TRP A 158 5.95 -19.56 -1.24
N ARG A 159 5.53 -19.63 -2.50
CA ARG A 159 6.38 -20.12 -3.60
C ARG A 159 7.23 -19.04 -4.24
N GLU A 160 6.83 -17.78 -4.13
CA GLU A 160 7.41 -16.66 -4.86
C GLU A 160 8.01 -15.64 -3.90
N ASP A 161 7.19 -15.06 -3.03
CA ASP A 161 7.59 -13.90 -2.21
C ASP A 161 8.52 -14.30 -1.07
N ILE A 162 8.22 -15.39 -0.36
CA ILE A 162 9.05 -15.87 0.75
C ILE A 162 10.45 -16.29 0.26
N PRO A 163 10.61 -17.10 -0.79
CA PRO A 163 11.92 -17.39 -1.36
C PRO A 163 12.67 -16.15 -1.85
N ALA A 164 11.97 -15.09 -2.29
CA ALA A 164 12.62 -13.84 -2.67
C ALA A 164 13.29 -13.12 -1.49
N LEU A 165 12.91 -13.44 -0.24
CA LEU A 165 13.58 -12.94 0.98
C LEU A 165 14.87 -13.69 1.30
N GLN A 166 15.18 -14.79 0.61
CA GLN A 166 16.35 -15.64 0.90
C GLN A 166 17.67 -14.86 1.01
N PRO A 167 18.00 -13.90 0.12
CA PRO A 167 19.26 -13.13 0.26
C PRO A 167 19.36 -12.35 1.58
N LEU A 168 18.23 -11.87 2.11
CA LEU A 168 18.18 -11.16 3.39
C LEU A 168 18.30 -12.12 4.57
N ILE A 169 17.71 -13.32 4.44
CA ILE A 169 17.79 -14.39 5.44
C ILE A 169 19.21 -14.96 5.51
N ASP A 170 19.83 -15.23 4.36
CA ASP A 170 21.22 -15.68 4.25
C ASP A 170 22.14 -14.66 4.90
N HIS A 171 21.96 -13.36 4.59
CA HIS A 171 22.71 -12.27 5.23
C HIS A 171 22.58 -12.32 6.76
N TRP A 172 21.37 -12.50 7.30
CA TRP A 172 21.16 -12.59 8.75
C TRP A 172 21.93 -13.76 9.39
N PHE A 173 21.87 -14.96 8.81
CA PHE A 173 22.53 -16.13 9.39
C PHE A 173 24.06 -16.15 9.18
N GLU A 174 24.54 -15.66 8.03
CA GLU A 174 25.97 -15.48 7.78
C GLU A 174 26.63 -14.53 8.80
N HIS A 175 25.87 -13.55 9.30
CA HIS A 175 26.32 -12.61 10.34
C HIS A 175 25.98 -13.09 11.76
N GLY A 176 25.15 -14.13 11.91
CA GLY A 176 24.70 -14.68 13.19
C GLY A 176 25.52 -15.86 13.74
N GLU A 177 26.13 -16.69 12.89
CA GLU A 177 26.95 -17.84 13.33
C GLU A 177 28.40 -17.49 13.72
N LEU A 178 28.86 -16.26 13.47
CA LEU A 178 30.20 -15.76 13.84
C LEU A 178 30.24 -15.05 15.20
N ALA A 179 29.40 -15.45 16.16
CA ALA A 179 29.32 -14.82 17.49
C ALA A 179 30.55 -15.04 18.41
N GLU A 180 31.70 -15.49 17.92
CA GLU A 180 32.96 -15.53 18.69
C GLU A 180 34.21 -14.97 17.99
N ALA A 181 34.11 -14.34 16.82
CA ALA A 181 35.24 -13.64 16.21
C ALA A 181 34.89 -12.18 15.96
N GLU A 182 35.53 -11.29 16.73
CA GLU A 182 35.62 -9.84 16.57
C GLU A 182 34.45 -9.17 15.85
N VAL A 183 33.62 -8.44 16.61
CA VAL A 183 32.62 -7.48 16.14
C VAL A 183 33.13 -6.73 14.89
N ALA A 184 32.84 -7.26 13.70
CA ALA A 184 32.87 -6.49 12.49
C ALA A 184 31.59 -5.67 12.55
N GLU A 185 31.74 -4.40 12.92
CA GLU A 185 30.67 -3.41 12.92
C GLU A 185 29.83 -3.59 11.66
N HIS A 186 28.55 -3.90 11.85
CA HIS A 186 27.59 -3.79 10.76
C HIS A 186 27.72 -2.36 10.24
N HIS A 187 28.00 -2.18 8.94
CA HIS A 187 28.20 -0.86 8.32
C HIS A 187 26.92 0.01 8.28
N TYR A 188 25.91 -0.27 9.11
CA TYR A 188 24.91 0.72 9.56
C TYR A 188 25.57 1.67 10.57
N GLY A 189 26.44 2.52 10.05
CA GLY A 189 27.35 3.37 10.83
C GLY A 189 28.59 3.76 10.05
N ASP A 190 28.93 3.03 8.98
CA ASP A 190 29.93 3.47 8.02
C ASP A 190 29.38 4.65 7.24
N ALA A 191 29.97 5.82 7.45
CA ALA A 191 29.61 7.06 6.78
C ALA A 191 29.63 6.90 5.25
N ALA A 192 30.51 6.05 4.69
CA ALA A 192 30.54 5.81 3.25
C ALA A 192 29.30 5.04 2.77
N ARG A 193 28.88 4.01 3.51
CA ARG A 193 27.70 3.23 3.17
C ARG A 193 26.40 4.01 3.37
N ILE A 194 26.32 4.80 4.44
CA ILE A 194 25.20 5.71 4.68
C ILE A 194 25.13 6.75 3.55
N GLN A 195 26.27 7.32 3.15
CA GLN A 195 26.32 8.27 2.04
C GLN A 195 25.83 7.64 0.73
N GLU A 196 26.23 6.41 0.39
CA GLU A 196 25.73 5.72 -0.80
C GLU A 196 24.22 5.51 -0.78
N ILE A 197 23.64 5.23 0.39
CA ILE A 197 22.19 5.07 0.55
C ILE A 197 21.50 6.43 0.37
N CYS A 198 22.02 7.48 0.98
CA CYS A 198 21.55 8.84 0.82
C CYS A 198 21.64 9.32 -0.64
N ASP A 199 22.72 9.00 -1.35
CA ASP A 199 22.92 9.38 -2.75
C ASP A 199 21.88 8.69 -3.66
N ARG A 200 21.65 7.38 -3.46
CA ARG A 200 20.61 6.64 -4.22
C ARG A 200 19.22 7.18 -3.91
N TYR A 201 18.93 7.47 -2.64
CA TYR A 201 17.66 8.06 -2.23
C TYR A 201 17.46 9.45 -2.86
N ALA A 202 18.48 10.31 -2.82
CA ALA A 202 18.43 11.64 -3.42
C ALA A 202 18.20 11.58 -4.94
N GLU A 203 18.83 10.65 -5.65
CA GLU A 203 18.59 10.45 -7.08
C GLU A 203 17.14 10.03 -7.38
N MET A 204 16.60 9.08 -6.60
CA MET A 204 15.20 8.64 -6.71
C MET A 204 14.23 9.79 -6.45
N VAL A 205 14.47 10.57 -5.39
CA VAL A 205 13.66 11.74 -5.05
C VAL A 205 13.71 12.79 -6.17
N GLN A 206 14.89 13.14 -6.69
CA GLN A 206 15.03 14.10 -7.77
C GLN A 206 14.30 13.68 -9.06
N ARG A 207 14.35 12.38 -9.39
CA ARG A 207 13.65 11.83 -10.55
C ARG A 207 12.13 11.99 -10.41
N GLU A 208 11.58 11.66 -9.25
CA GLU A 208 10.15 11.81 -8.99
C GLU A 208 9.73 13.29 -8.91
N GLN A 209 10.55 14.17 -8.33
CA GLN A 209 10.31 15.62 -8.33
C GLN A 209 10.19 16.20 -9.76
N ALA A 210 10.99 15.72 -10.70
CA ALA A 210 10.88 16.11 -12.10
C ALA A 210 9.55 15.68 -12.75
N VAL A 211 8.95 14.57 -12.29
CA VAL A 211 7.61 14.14 -12.72
C VAL A 211 6.54 15.00 -12.03
N LEU A 212 6.67 15.23 -10.73
CA LEU A 212 5.72 15.99 -9.91
C LEU A 212 5.59 17.45 -10.36
N SER A 213 6.69 18.10 -10.73
CA SER A 213 6.70 19.47 -11.27
C SER A 213 5.90 19.65 -12.56
N ARG A 214 5.60 18.56 -13.28
CA ARG A 214 4.73 18.59 -14.47
C ARG A 214 3.28 18.27 -14.14
N LEU A 215 3.04 17.64 -12.99
CA LEU A 215 1.72 17.18 -12.54
C LEU A 215 0.98 18.26 -11.73
N PHE A 216 1.73 19.03 -10.93
CA PHE A 216 1.20 20.11 -10.10
C PHE A 216 1.60 21.48 -10.63
N SER A 217 0.66 22.42 -10.53
CA SER A 217 0.89 23.84 -10.74
C SER A 217 1.53 24.48 -9.51
N ASP A 218 2.15 25.65 -9.69
CA ASP A 218 2.79 26.39 -8.60
C ASP A 218 1.82 26.66 -7.43
N ASN A 219 0.57 27.02 -7.71
CA ASN A 219 -0.41 27.29 -6.67
C ASN A 219 -0.81 26.02 -5.89
N GLU A 220 -0.88 24.87 -6.57
CA GLU A 220 -1.10 23.57 -5.94
C GLU A 220 0.08 23.22 -5.02
N LEU A 221 1.32 23.41 -5.48
CA LEU A 221 2.52 23.15 -4.68
C LEU A 221 2.60 24.09 -3.46
N HIS A 222 2.26 25.38 -3.60
CA HIS A 222 2.20 26.31 -2.47
C HIS A 222 1.16 25.91 -1.42
N LEU A 223 0.01 25.40 -1.86
CA LEU A 223 -1.03 24.91 -0.96
C LEU A 223 -0.52 23.70 -0.17
N ILE A 224 0.06 22.72 -0.87
CA ILE A 224 0.61 21.51 -0.23
C ILE A 224 1.73 21.89 0.74
N ALA A 225 2.63 22.78 0.36
CA ALA A 225 3.71 23.26 1.23
C ALA A 225 3.17 23.96 2.50
N ALA A 226 2.10 24.75 2.37
CA ALA A 226 1.46 25.40 3.52
C ALA A 226 0.88 24.38 4.51
N VAL A 227 0.35 23.25 4.01
CA VAL A 227 -0.13 22.14 4.85
C VAL A 227 1.03 21.40 5.52
N LEU A 228 2.10 21.12 4.77
CA LEU A 228 3.28 20.39 5.25
C LEU A 228 4.03 21.14 6.34
N LYS A 229 3.97 22.48 6.37
CA LYS A 229 4.69 23.31 7.35
C LYS A 229 4.42 22.90 8.80
N ASP A 230 3.21 22.44 9.11
CA ASP A 230 2.78 22.09 10.46
C ASP A 230 2.79 20.56 10.72
N ILE A 231 3.39 19.77 9.83
CA ILE A 231 3.42 18.31 9.90
C ILE A 231 4.87 17.84 9.98
N HIS A 232 5.15 17.03 10.99
CA HIS A 232 6.44 16.35 11.13
C HIS A 232 6.31 14.89 10.68
N PHE A 233 7.17 14.49 9.75
CA PHE A 233 7.27 13.11 9.28
C PHE A 233 8.47 12.46 9.97
N ASP A 234 8.20 11.62 10.97
CA ASP A 234 9.21 10.95 11.79
C ASP A 234 9.71 9.63 11.19
N SER A 235 9.02 9.14 10.16
CA SER A 235 9.28 7.85 9.52
C SER A 235 8.77 7.83 8.09
N ALA A 236 9.33 6.95 7.27
CA ALA A 236 8.88 6.78 5.88
C ALA A 236 7.40 6.35 5.81
N ALA A 237 6.94 5.52 6.75
CA ALA A 237 5.54 5.11 6.84
C ALA A 237 4.58 6.30 7.06
N ALA A 238 5.02 7.33 7.80
CA ALA A 238 4.23 8.54 8.03
C ALA A 238 4.04 9.38 6.77
N CYS A 239 4.86 9.17 5.72
CA CYS A 239 4.75 9.91 4.46
C CYS A 239 3.52 9.53 3.62
N ARG A 240 2.89 8.38 3.89
CA ARG A 240 1.75 7.88 3.10
C ARG A 240 0.44 8.52 3.53
N GLY A 241 -0.40 8.86 2.55
CA GLY A 241 -1.71 9.43 2.78
C GLY A 241 -1.69 10.94 2.94
N LEU A 242 -0.70 11.64 2.38
CA LEU A 242 -0.57 13.10 2.47
C LEU A 242 -1.85 13.85 2.07
N TRP A 243 -2.62 13.30 1.14
CA TRP A 243 -3.90 13.86 0.71
C TRP A 243 -4.91 14.02 1.85
N LEU A 244 -4.86 13.18 2.90
CA LEU A 244 -5.74 13.29 4.07
C LEU A 244 -5.45 14.57 4.86
N ALA A 245 -4.17 14.90 5.02
CA ALA A 245 -3.76 16.12 5.71
C ALA A 245 -4.14 17.37 4.92
N VAL A 246 -4.01 17.32 3.60
CA VAL A 246 -4.45 18.40 2.71
C VAL A 246 -5.98 18.54 2.74
N GLU A 247 -6.73 17.45 2.64
CA GLU A 247 -8.19 17.44 2.70
C GLU A 247 -8.71 18.06 4.02
N ALA A 248 -8.12 17.67 5.16
CA ALA A 248 -8.49 18.22 6.45
C ALA A 248 -8.25 19.75 6.52
N ARG A 249 -7.12 20.23 5.98
CA ARG A 249 -6.76 21.65 5.99
C ARG A 249 -7.59 22.49 5.02
N LEU A 250 -7.97 21.94 3.88
CA LEU A 250 -8.85 22.61 2.92
C LEU A 250 -10.21 22.95 3.54
N VAL A 251 -10.75 22.07 4.39
CA VAL A 251 -12.02 22.29 5.10
C VAL A 251 -11.91 23.39 6.16
N HIS A 252 -10.75 23.54 6.79
CA HIS A 252 -10.56 24.45 7.93
C HIS A 252 -10.06 25.85 7.54
N ASP A 253 -9.14 25.95 6.58
CA ASP A 253 -8.40 27.18 6.32
C ASP A 253 -8.77 27.85 4.97
N GLU A 254 -9.64 27.22 4.17
CA GLU A 254 -10.06 27.67 2.82
C GLU A 254 -8.88 28.10 1.91
N LEU A 255 -7.72 27.43 2.05
CA LEU A 255 -6.48 27.76 1.32
C LEU A 255 -6.64 27.65 -0.19
N ASP A 256 -7.51 26.77 -0.65
CA ASP A 256 -7.89 26.62 -2.05
C ASP A 256 -8.51 27.88 -2.65
N ARG A 257 -9.39 28.55 -1.89
CA ARG A 257 -9.99 29.81 -2.34
C ARG A 257 -8.97 30.93 -2.39
N GLN A 258 -8.05 30.97 -1.43
CA GLN A 258 -6.98 31.98 -1.37
C GLN A 258 -6.00 31.83 -2.54
N LEU A 259 -5.62 30.59 -2.87
CA LEU A 259 -4.66 30.27 -3.93
C LEU A 259 -5.31 29.97 -5.29
N LYS A 260 -6.64 30.04 -5.37
CA LYS A 260 -7.44 29.75 -6.58
C LYS A 260 -7.14 28.36 -7.16
N VAL A 261 -7.07 27.37 -6.28
CA VAL A 261 -6.81 25.98 -6.63
C VAL A 261 -8.13 25.22 -6.71
N ASP A 262 -8.27 24.33 -7.69
CA ASP A 262 -9.37 23.37 -7.73
C ASP A 262 -9.07 22.23 -6.75
N SER A 263 -9.69 22.31 -5.56
CA SER A 263 -9.54 21.33 -4.49
C SER A 263 -9.86 19.90 -4.91
N ALA A 264 -10.88 19.71 -5.75
CA ALA A 264 -11.28 18.37 -6.16
C ALA A 264 -10.26 17.77 -7.14
N ALA A 265 -9.81 18.58 -8.11
CA ALA A 265 -8.77 18.15 -9.05
C ALA A 265 -7.43 17.90 -8.33
N LEU A 266 -7.06 18.75 -7.39
CA LEU A 266 -5.85 18.59 -6.56
C LEU A 266 -5.90 17.28 -5.76
N LEU A 267 -6.98 17.02 -5.02
CA LEU A 267 -7.10 15.81 -4.21
C LEU A 267 -7.10 14.54 -5.06
N ASN A 268 -7.68 14.57 -6.27
CA ASN A 268 -7.63 13.44 -7.19
C ASN A 268 -6.20 13.16 -7.68
N LYS A 269 -5.42 14.20 -8.03
CA LYS A 269 -4.00 14.04 -8.37
C LYS A 269 -3.22 13.45 -7.20
N MET A 270 -3.46 13.94 -5.98
CA MET A 270 -2.76 13.46 -4.78
C MET A 270 -3.10 12.01 -4.42
N LYS A 271 -4.37 11.59 -4.57
CA LYS A 271 -4.81 10.21 -4.34
C LYS A 271 -4.19 9.21 -5.33
N ALA A 272 -3.83 9.68 -6.54
CA ALA A 272 -3.20 8.87 -7.58
C ALA A 272 -1.67 8.76 -7.44
N LEU A 273 -1.06 9.43 -6.46
CA LEU A 273 0.39 9.37 -6.28
C LEU A 273 0.86 7.99 -5.80
N SER A 274 1.97 7.55 -6.36
CA SER A 274 2.72 6.43 -5.81
C SER A 274 3.36 6.82 -4.47
N TYR A 275 3.73 5.83 -3.67
CA TYR A 275 4.41 6.10 -2.40
C TYR A 275 5.73 6.87 -2.60
N ALA A 276 6.52 6.52 -3.62
CA ALA A 276 7.76 7.24 -3.94
C ALA A 276 7.51 8.70 -4.31
N GLN A 277 6.37 8.99 -4.96
CA GLN A 277 5.97 10.35 -5.32
C GLN A 277 5.49 11.15 -4.11
N GLU A 278 4.79 10.53 -3.16
CA GLU A 278 4.43 11.21 -1.91
C GLU A 278 5.68 11.58 -1.10
N VAL A 279 6.62 10.64 -0.96
CA VAL A 279 7.91 10.90 -0.31
C VAL A 279 8.66 12.03 -1.03
N ALA A 280 8.81 11.96 -2.35
CA ALA A 280 9.51 12.99 -3.11
C ALA A 280 8.85 14.37 -3.03
N LEU A 281 7.51 14.42 -2.92
CA LEU A 281 6.74 15.65 -2.73
C LEU A 281 6.96 16.25 -1.34
N ILE A 282 6.99 15.41 -0.30
CA ILE A 282 7.30 15.82 1.08
C ILE A 282 8.73 16.36 1.14
N GLU A 283 9.71 15.66 0.58
CA GLU A 283 11.11 16.11 0.58
C GLU A 283 11.30 17.41 -0.21
N ALA A 284 10.50 17.65 -1.26
CA ALA A 284 10.57 18.87 -2.05
C ALA A 284 10.02 20.11 -1.32
N LEU A 285 8.98 19.91 -0.50
CA LEU A 285 8.14 20.99 0.02
C LEU A 285 8.23 21.16 1.54
N SER A 286 8.81 20.20 2.26
CA SER A 286 9.06 20.33 3.68
C SER A 286 10.07 21.45 3.91
N PRO A 287 9.79 22.38 4.84
CA PRO A 287 10.75 23.42 5.15
C PRO A 287 12.03 22.76 5.70
N LEU A 288 13.19 23.19 5.18
CA LEU A 288 14.43 22.90 5.87
C LEU A 288 14.30 23.47 7.28
N PRO A 289 14.66 22.71 8.34
CA PRO A 289 14.68 23.26 9.69
C PRO A 289 15.49 24.56 9.64
N GLU A 290 14.90 25.65 10.14
CA GLU A 290 15.63 26.89 10.31
C GLU A 290 16.89 26.51 11.10
N SER A 291 18.05 26.61 10.47
CA SER A 291 19.30 26.51 11.21
C SER A 291 19.20 27.59 12.27
N ASP A 292 19.05 27.19 13.54
CA ASP A 292 19.22 28.07 14.68
C ASP A 292 20.52 28.82 14.42
N THR A 293 20.39 30.06 13.92
CA THR A 293 21.48 31.00 13.85
C THR A 293 21.78 31.25 15.30
N ALA A 294 22.79 30.53 15.79
CA ALA A 294 23.33 30.66 17.12
C ALA A 294 23.39 32.14 17.48
N GLU A 295 22.73 32.46 18.58
CA GLU A 295 22.90 33.69 19.33
C GLU A 295 24.41 33.98 19.48
N ASP A 296 24.82 35.15 19.00
CA ASP A 296 25.96 35.91 19.50
C ASP A 296 25.46 37.30 19.92
#